data_AF-M3E3M4-F1
#
_entry.id   AF-M3E3M4-F1
#
_cell.length_a   1.000
_cell.length_b   1.000
_cell.length_c   1.000
_cell.angle_alpha   90.00
_cell.angle_beta   90.00
_cell.angle_gamma   90.00
#
_symmetry.space_group_name_H-M   'P 1'
#
loop_
_entity.id
_entity.type
_entity.pdbx_description
1 polymer ?
#
loop_
_entity_poly.entity_id
_entity_poly.type
_entity_poly.pdbx_seq_one_letter_code
_entity_poly.pdbx_strand_id
1 'polypeptide(L)'
;MEVKVEQNLINFKLDSKTRSALFGMIGIGVLSLLIGYFTLSHTPPRHEGGHSNPAWSAFLIGTFFITGISLAGVFFTALSHITGAHWAVTVRRIAEGYGLFLPVVGVLLLITVVGIHDLYEWSHSEVVAHDHLLQHKKPLLNVPFLWPE
;
A
#
# COMPACT_ATOMS: atom_id res chain seq x y z
N MET A 1 28.33 -37.98 18.45
CA MET A 1 26.99 -37.74 18.99
C MET A 1 26.22 -36.97 17.93
N GLU A 2 25.43 -37.66 17.09
CA GLU A 2 24.60 -36.98 16.09
C GLU A 2 23.43 -36.32 16.81
N VAL A 3 23.41 -34.98 16.81
CA VAL A 3 22.29 -34.20 17.37
C VAL A 3 21.15 -34.29 16.38
N LYS A 4 20.05 -34.96 16.76
CA LYS A 4 18.81 -34.97 15.97
C LYS A 4 18.26 -33.55 15.94
N VAL A 5 18.46 -32.87 14.82
CA VAL A 5 17.90 -31.55 14.56
C VAL A 5 16.46 -31.72 14.10
N GLU A 6 15.52 -31.31 14.95
CA GLU A 6 14.09 -31.22 14.62
C GLU A 6 13.90 -30.20 13.47
N GLN A 7 13.77 -30.70 12.23
CA GLN A 7 13.72 -29.84 11.04
C GLN A 7 12.52 -28.88 11.02
N ASN A 8 11.48 -29.17 11.80
CA ASN A 8 10.31 -28.31 11.97
C ASN A 8 10.62 -26.99 12.73
N LEU A 9 11.71 -26.93 13.50
CA LEU A 9 12.17 -25.69 14.15
C LEU A 9 12.95 -24.78 13.19
N ILE A 10 13.54 -25.35 12.14
CA ILE A 10 14.31 -24.61 11.13
C ILE A 10 13.38 -24.05 10.05
N ASN A 11 12.39 -24.84 9.62
CA ASN A 11 11.40 -24.45 8.64
C ASN A 11 10.04 -24.29 9.30
N PHE A 12 9.73 -23.06 9.75
CA PHE A 12 8.40 -22.73 10.24
C PHE A 12 7.35 -22.95 9.13
N LYS A 13 6.48 -23.93 9.32
CA LYS A 13 5.34 -24.22 8.44
C LYS A 13 4.07 -23.72 9.10
N LEU A 14 3.35 -22.83 8.42
CA LEU A 14 2.02 -22.41 8.86
C LEU A 14 1.05 -23.58 8.82
N ASP A 15 0.22 -23.71 9.86
CA ASP A 15 -0.88 -24.66 9.87
C ASP A 15 -1.84 -24.36 8.71
N SER A 16 -2.38 -25.43 8.11
CA SER A 16 -3.23 -25.33 6.92
C SER A 16 -4.47 -24.48 7.18
N LYS A 17 -5.02 -24.55 8.40
CA LYS A 17 -6.19 -23.77 8.81
C LYS A 17 -5.85 -22.28 8.90
N THR A 18 -4.72 -21.93 9.52
CA THR A 18 -4.25 -20.54 9.61
C THR A 18 -3.98 -19.96 8.22
N ARG A 19 -3.35 -20.73 7.33
CA ARG A 19 -3.09 -20.31 5.95
C ARG A 19 -4.39 -20.06 5.18
N SER A 20 -5.37 -20.97 5.30
CA SER A 20 -6.68 -20.80 4.65
C SER A 20 -7.45 -19.60 5.20
N ALA A 21 -7.35 -19.33 6.51
CA ALA A 21 -7.98 -18.17 7.12
C ALA A 21 -7.38 -16.85 6.61
N LEU A 22 -6.05 -16.77 6.44
CA LEU A 22 -5.37 -15.59 5.88
C LEU A 22 -5.83 -15.31 4.44
N PHE A 23 -5.91 -16.32 3.59
CA PHE A 23 -6.46 -16.16 2.24
C PHE A 23 -7.93 -15.76 2.25
N GLY A 24 -8.72 -16.26 3.21
CA GLY A 24 -10.10 -15.84 3.42
C GLY A 24 -10.21 -14.35 3.74
N MET A 25 -9.39 -13.82 4.64
CA MET A 25 -9.37 -12.40 4.99
C MET A 25 -8.97 -11.51 3.80
N ILE A 26 -7.96 -11.93 3.03
CA ILE A 26 -7.56 -11.23 1.80
C ILE A 26 -8.72 -11.21 0.80
N GLY A 27 -9.39 -12.36 0.60
CA GLY A 27 -10.54 -12.47 -0.29
C GLY A 27 -11.69 -11.55 0.12
N ILE A 28 -12.02 -11.49 1.41
CA ILE A 28 -13.05 -10.59 1.95
C ILE A 28 -12.67 -9.12 1.70
N GLY A 29 -11.41 -8.75 1.91
CA GLY A 29 -10.91 -7.39 1.64
C GLY A 29 -11.06 -7.00 0.17
N VAL A 30 -10.64 -7.87 -0.74
CA VAL A 30 -10.77 -7.64 -2.20
C VAL A 30 -12.24 -7.57 -2.62
N LEU A 31 -13.09 -8.47 -2.12
CA LEU A 31 -14.53 -8.46 -2.39
C LEU A 31 -15.18 -7.16 -1.92
N SER A 32 -14.83 -6.68 -0.72
CA SER A 32 -15.32 -5.41 -0.18
C SER A 32 -14.94 -4.22 -1.08
N LEU A 33 -13.71 -4.18 -1.58
CA LEU A 33 -13.26 -3.13 -2.51
C LEU A 33 -13.97 -3.22 -3.88
N LEU A 34 -14.18 -4.42 -4.41
CA LEU A 34 -14.90 -4.61 -5.67
C LEU A 34 -16.37 -4.18 -5.53
N ILE A 35 -17.03 -4.59 -4.45
CA ILE A 35 -18.40 -4.15 -4.15
C ILE A 35 -18.44 -2.63 -4.00
N GLY A 36 -17.49 -2.04 -3.29
CA GLY A 36 -17.35 -0.59 -3.17
C GLY A 36 -17.22 0.09 -4.53
N TYR A 37 -16.36 -0.44 -5.42
CA TYR A 37 -16.16 0.09 -6.76
C TYR A 37 -17.45 0.09 -7.60
N PHE A 38 -18.22 -1.01 -7.58
CA PHE A 38 -19.46 -1.12 -8.37
C PHE A 38 -20.68 -0.39 -7.75
N THR A 39 -20.75 -0.30 -6.42
CA THR A 39 -21.89 0.34 -5.75
C THR A 39 -21.74 1.85 -5.68
N LEU A 40 -20.52 2.33 -5.40
CA LEU A 40 -20.25 3.76 -5.21
C LEU A 40 -19.89 4.48 -6.51
N SER A 41 -19.77 3.78 -7.65
CA SER A 41 -19.58 4.42 -8.97
C SER A 41 -20.73 5.34 -9.37
N HIS A 42 -21.89 5.20 -8.73
CA HIS A 42 -23.11 5.98 -9.01
C HIS A 42 -23.32 7.16 -8.05
N THR A 43 -22.40 7.39 -7.10
CA THR A 43 -22.53 8.56 -6.20
C THR A 43 -22.28 9.85 -6.97
N PRO A 44 -23.07 10.91 -6.73
CA PRO A 44 -22.87 12.20 -7.39
C PRO A 44 -21.46 12.74 -7.07
N PRO A 45 -20.85 13.47 -8.02
CA PRO A 45 -19.54 14.10 -7.86
C PRO A 45 -19.40 14.83 -6.53
N ARG A 46 -18.29 14.61 -5.82
CA ARG A 46 -17.98 15.40 -4.61
C ARG A 46 -17.66 16.87 -4.93
N HIS A 47 -17.23 17.16 -6.16
CA HIS A 47 -16.89 18.49 -6.65
C HIS A 47 -17.50 18.69 -8.04
N GLU A 48 -17.92 19.93 -8.36
CA GLU A 48 -18.49 20.27 -9.66
C GLU A 48 -17.49 19.92 -10.78
N GLY A 49 -17.87 18.99 -11.67
CA GLY A 49 -17.08 18.58 -12.83
C GLY A 49 -16.21 17.31 -12.69
N GLY A 50 -16.20 16.61 -11.54
CA GLY A 50 -15.34 15.43 -11.33
C GLY A 50 -16.08 14.08 -11.28
N HIS A 51 -15.59 13.05 -11.97
CA HIS A 51 -15.95 11.67 -11.66
C HIS A 51 -15.20 11.23 -10.40
N SER A 52 -15.86 11.21 -9.24
CA SER A 52 -15.20 10.81 -7.99
C SER A 52 -15.69 9.44 -7.55
N ASN A 53 -14.96 8.36 -7.88
CA ASN A 53 -15.24 7.06 -7.30
C ASN A 53 -14.53 6.93 -5.93
N PRO A 54 -15.26 6.96 -4.79
CA PRO A 54 -14.64 6.85 -3.47
C PRO A 54 -13.88 5.55 -3.22
N ALA A 55 -14.12 4.50 -4.02
CA ALA A 55 -13.39 3.26 -3.90
C ALA A 55 -11.88 3.47 -4.09
N TRP A 56 -11.48 4.39 -4.97
CA TRP A 56 -10.08 4.76 -5.17
C TRP A 56 -9.48 5.45 -3.94
N SER A 57 -10.23 6.36 -3.29
CA SER A 57 -9.78 6.99 -2.04
C SER A 57 -9.62 5.96 -0.91
N ALA A 58 -10.58 5.03 -0.79
CA ALA A 58 -10.51 3.94 0.19
C ALA A 58 -9.32 3.00 -0.08
N PHE A 59 -9.07 2.69 -1.35
CA PHE A 59 -7.91 1.90 -1.77
C PHE A 59 -6.58 2.60 -1.45
N LEU A 60 -6.47 3.92 -1.72
CA LEU A 60 -5.28 4.70 -1.39
C LEU A 60 -5.04 4.72 0.13
N ILE A 61 -6.08 4.95 0.94
CA ILE A 61 -5.95 4.98 2.41
C ILE A 61 -5.45 3.62 2.93
N GLY A 62 -6.05 2.53 2.47
CA GLY A 62 -5.64 1.18 2.86
C GLY A 62 -4.19 0.87 2.45
N THR A 63 -3.83 1.21 1.21
CA THR A 63 -2.48 1.01 0.70
C THR A 63 -1.46 1.85 1.46
N PHE A 64 -1.74 3.13 1.70
CA PHE A 64 -0.88 4.04 2.46
C PHE A 64 -0.65 3.57 3.90
N PHE A 65 -1.68 3.04 4.56
CA PHE A 65 -1.55 2.46 5.89
C PHE A 65 -0.56 1.29 5.89
N ILE A 66 -0.67 0.37 4.92
CA ILE A 66 0.22 -0.79 4.81
C ILE A 66 1.65 -0.36 4.41
N THR A 67 1.79 0.69 3.59
CA THR A 67 3.08 1.33 3.31
C THR A 67 3.76 1.80 4.59
N GLY A 68 3.03 2.49 5.45
CA GLY A 68 3.55 2.99 6.73
C GLY A 68 4.07 1.85 7.62
N ILE A 69 3.34 0.75 7.73
CA ILE A 69 3.75 -0.43 8.50
C ILE A 69 5.01 -1.07 7.90
N SER A 70 5.05 -1.23 6.57
CA SER A 70 6.19 -1.84 5.88
C SER A 70 7.47 -0.99 6.03
N LEU A 71 7.32 0.33 5.93
CA LEU A 71 8.42 1.29 6.10
C LEU A 71 8.90 1.33 7.55
N ALA A 72 7.98 1.27 8.52
CA ALA A 72 8.35 1.14 9.93
C ALA A 72 9.17 -0.14 10.18
N GLY A 73 8.82 -1.27 9.56
CA GLY A 73 9.59 -2.51 9.62
C GLY A 73 11.04 -2.34 9.17
N VAL A 74 11.26 -1.67 8.03
CA VAL A 74 12.62 -1.36 7.54
C VAL A 74 13.35 -0.39 8.47
N PHE A 75 12.66 0.65 8.94
CA PHE A 75 13.23 1.63 9.87
C PHE A 75 13.74 0.97 11.16
N PHE A 76 12.91 0.16 11.82
CA PHE A 76 13.29 -0.52 13.06
C PHE A 76 14.39 -1.56 12.83
N THR A 77 14.41 -2.21 11.67
CA THR A 77 15.48 -3.13 11.28
C THR A 77 16.81 -2.37 11.15
N ALA A 78 16.83 -1.28 10.38
CA ALA A 78 18.00 -0.45 10.19
C ALA A 78 18.51 0.15 11.52
N LEU A 79 17.60 0.67 12.35
CA LEU A 79 17.93 1.20 13.68
C LEU A 79 18.58 0.14 14.58
N SER A 80 18.05 -1.08 14.56
CA SER A 80 18.57 -2.20 15.36
C SER A 80 19.97 -2.62 14.89
N HIS A 81 20.27 -2.49 13.59
CA HIS A 81 21.61 -2.74 13.05
C HIS A 81 22.60 -1.64 13.44
N ILE A 82 22.21 -0.37 13.34
CA ILE A 82 23.09 0.77 13.66
C ILE A 82 23.47 0.79 15.14
N THR A 83 22.51 0.52 16.02
CA THR A 83 22.72 0.55 17.47
C THR A 83 23.47 -0.67 18.01
N GLY A 84 23.66 -1.72 17.21
CA GLY A 84 24.26 -2.98 17.67
C GLY A 84 23.46 -3.64 18.81
N ALA A 85 22.15 -3.42 18.85
CA ALA A 85 21.29 -3.90 19.94
C ALA A 85 21.08 -5.43 19.86
N HIS A 86 21.81 -6.18 20.67
CA HIS A 86 21.76 -7.65 20.69
C HIS A 86 20.46 -8.22 21.28
N TRP A 87 19.74 -7.46 22.11
CA TRP A 87 18.46 -7.88 22.67
C TRP A 87 17.32 -7.82 21.64
N ALA A 88 17.47 -6.96 20.62
CA ALA A 88 16.44 -6.73 19.61
C ALA A 88 16.45 -7.80 18.50
N VAL A 89 17.29 -8.84 18.58
CA VAL A 89 17.43 -9.86 17.53
C VAL A 89 16.11 -10.56 17.20
N THR A 90 15.28 -10.85 18.20
CA THR A 90 13.96 -11.47 17.97
C THR A 90 12.96 -10.48 17.36
N VAL A 91 12.96 -9.23 17.85
CA VAL A 91 12.09 -8.16 17.33
C VAL A 91 12.46 -7.81 15.88
N ARG A 92 13.76 -7.85 15.56
CA ARG A 92 14.30 -7.58 14.23
C ARG A 92 13.77 -8.58 13.20
N ARG A 93 13.64 -9.86 13.53
CA ARG A 93 13.07 -10.87 12.61
C ARG A 93 11.62 -10.57 12.23
N ILE A 94 10.83 -10.04 13.18
CA ILE A 94 9.45 -9.63 12.92
C ILE A 94 9.43 -8.36 12.06
N ALA A 95 10.29 -7.38 12.37
CA ALA A 95 10.42 -6.14 11.61
C ALA A 95 10.90 -6.37 10.17
N GLU A 96 11.86 -7.28 9.97
CA GLU A 96 12.31 -7.76 8.66
C GLU A 96 11.13 -8.38 7.89
N GLY A 97 10.29 -9.17 8.55
CA GLY A 97 9.06 -9.73 7.97
C GLY A 97 8.09 -8.66 7.44
N TYR A 98 7.88 -7.57 8.18
CA TYR A 98 7.09 -6.43 7.69
C TYR A 98 7.79 -5.69 6.54
N GLY A 99 9.11 -5.52 6.62
CA GLY A 99 9.90 -4.88 5.56
C GLY A 99 9.88 -5.65 4.23
N LEU A 100 9.81 -6.99 4.27
CA LEU A 100 9.68 -7.84 3.09
C LEU A 100 8.36 -7.62 2.32
N PHE A 101 7.37 -6.96 2.92
CA PHE A 101 6.12 -6.62 2.25
C PHE A 101 6.23 -5.39 1.34
N LEU A 102 7.35 -4.65 1.37
CA LEU A 102 7.56 -3.45 0.54
C LEU A 102 7.36 -3.67 -0.98
N PRO A 103 7.85 -4.75 -1.62
CA PRO A 103 7.61 -4.96 -3.05
C PRO A 103 6.12 -5.10 -3.38
N VAL A 104 5.34 -5.74 -2.50
CA VAL A 104 3.89 -5.90 -2.67
C VAL A 104 3.19 -4.54 -2.58
N VAL A 105 3.56 -3.73 -1.59
CA VAL A 105 3.07 -2.36 -1.46
C VAL A 105 3.44 -1.51 -2.67
N GLY A 106 4.65 -1.67 -3.20
CA GLY A 106 5.08 -0.97 -4.42
C GLY A 106 4.14 -1.26 -5.59
N VAL A 107 3.75 -2.52 -5.79
CA VAL A 107 2.77 -2.90 -6.82
C VAL A 107 1.39 -2.30 -6.52
N LEU A 108 0.93 -2.32 -5.27
CA LEU A 108 -0.35 -1.71 -4.89
C LEU A 108 -0.38 -0.20 -5.14
N LEU A 109 0.72 0.51 -4.87
CA LEU A 109 0.85 1.94 -5.16
C LEU A 109 0.85 2.22 -6.66
N LEU A 110 1.47 1.36 -7.48
CA LEU A 110 1.40 1.48 -8.94
C LEU A 110 -0.02 1.33 -9.47
N ILE A 111 -0.84 0.44 -8.88
CA ILE A 111 -2.25 0.29 -9.26
C ILE A 111 -3.04 1.60 -9.04
N THR A 112 -2.68 2.40 -8.03
CA THR A 112 -3.31 3.70 -7.77
C THR A 112 -3.11 4.71 -8.91
N VAL A 113 -2.04 4.58 -9.71
CA VAL A 113 -1.78 5.47 -10.85
C VAL A 113 -2.89 5.37 -11.90
N VAL A 114 -3.55 4.21 -12.03
CA VAL A 114 -4.69 4.04 -12.94
C VAL A 114 -5.89 4.90 -12.52
N GLY A 115 -6.06 5.14 -11.20
CA GLY A 115 -7.12 5.96 -10.65
C GLY A 115 -6.79 7.45 -10.55
N ILE A 116 -5.67 7.93 -11.11
CA ILE A 116 -5.13 9.27 -10.82
C ILE A 116 -6.14 10.40 -11.05
N HIS A 117 -7.00 10.27 -12.06
CA HIS A 117 -8.04 11.24 -12.38
C HIS A 117 -9.10 11.33 -11.29
N ASP A 118 -9.53 10.21 -10.72
CA ASP A 118 -10.52 10.21 -9.65
C ASP A 118 -9.93 10.65 -8.30
N LEU A 119 -8.61 10.48 -8.10
CA LEU A 119 -7.92 10.80 -6.85
C LEU A 119 -7.41 12.24 -6.78
N TYR A 120 -6.93 12.81 -7.89
CA TYR A 120 -6.15 14.04 -7.89
C TYR A 120 -6.71 15.08 -8.86
N GLU A 121 -7.13 16.23 -8.32
CA GLU A 121 -7.68 17.34 -9.10
C GLU A 121 -6.69 17.93 -10.11
N TRP A 122 -5.39 17.92 -9.80
CA TRP A 122 -4.33 18.46 -10.65
C TRP A 122 -4.12 17.67 -11.95
N SER A 123 -4.69 16.47 -12.06
CA SER A 123 -4.66 15.69 -13.29
C SER A 123 -5.66 16.21 -14.35
N HIS A 124 -6.65 17.00 -13.94
CA HIS A 124 -7.66 17.57 -14.85
C HIS A 124 -7.18 18.90 -15.42
N SER A 125 -6.97 18.95 -16.74
CA SER A 125 -6.48 20.14 -17.44
C SER A 125 -7.40 21.35 -17.28
N GLU A 126 -8.72 21.14 -17.18
CA GLU A 126 -9.71 22.20 -17.01
C GLU A 126 -9.60 22.87 -15.65
N VAL A 127 -9.47 22.08 -14.56
CA VAL A 127 -9.34 22.60 -13.20
C VAL A 127 -8.03 23.38 -13.04
N VAL A 128 -6.94 22.85 -13.59
CA VAL A 128 -5.62 23.49 -13.55
C VAL A 128 -5.58 24.79 -14.37
N ALA A 129 -6.39 24.94 -15.40
CA ALA A 129 -6.46 26.18 -16.18
C ALA A 129 -7.14 27.32 -15.39
N HIS A 130 -8.09 27.00 -14.52
CA HIS A 130 -8.83 27.99 -13.74
C HIS A 130 -8.18 28.34 -12.39
N ASP A 131 -7.35 27.46 -11.83
CA ASP A 131 -6.67 27.69 -10.54
C ASP A 131 -5.20 28.13 -10.69
N HIS A 132 -4.92 29.38 -10.34
CA HIS A 132 -3.57 29.95 -10.31
C HIS A 132 -2.60 29.22 -9.37
N LEU A 133 -3.08 28.64 -8.25
CA LEU A 133 -2.23 27.90 -7.31
C LEU A 133 -1.73 26.60 -7.92
N LEU A 134 -2.59 25.88 -8.66
CA LEU A 134 -2.19 24.66 -9.37
C LEU A 134 -1.22 24.95 -10.50
N GLN A 135 -1.35 26.11 -11.17
CA GLN A 135 -0.41 26.53 -12.21
C GLN A 135 1.03 26.68 -11.69
N HIS A 136 1.21 27.25 -10.49
CA HIS A 136 2.53 27.37 -9.88
C HIS A 136 3.12 26.02 -9.46
N LYS A 137 2.29 24.98 -9.24
CA LYS A 137 2.72 23.64 -8.84
C LYS A 137 2.90 22.67 -10.01
N LYS A 138 2.57 23.08 -11.24
CA LYS A 138 2.75 22.31 -12.48
C LYS A 138 4.14 21.66 -12.66
N PRO A 139 5.26 22.28 -12.23
CA PRO A 139 6.57 21.64 -12.40
C PRO A 139 6.73 20.31 -11.65
N LEU A 140 5.98 20.12 -10.56
CA LEU A 140 6.00 18.89 -9.75
C LEU A 140 4.73 18.04 -9.95
N LEU A 141 3.57 18.70 -10.11
CA LEU A 141 2.25 18.07 -10.24
C LEU A 141 1.86 17.94 -11.73
N ASN A 142 2.52 17.05 -12.44
CA ASN A 142 2.25 16.72 -13.84
C ASN A 142 2.30 15.21 -14.07
N VAL A 143 1.39 14.71 -14.92
CA VAL A 143 1.27 13.27 -15.20
C VAL A 143 2.57 12.67 -15.77
N PRO A 144 3.27 13.31 -16.73
CA PRO A 144 4.51 12.75 -17.29
C PRO A 144 5.67 12.62 -16.29
N PHE A 145 5.69 13.40 -15.20
CA PHE A 145 6.70 13.25 -14.15
C PHE A 145 6.39 12.05 -13.25
N LEU A 146 5.11 11.77 -12.99
CA LEU A 146 4.69 10.64 -12.18
C LEU A 146 4.80 9.32 -12.96
N TRP A 147 4.39 9.32 -14.23
CA TRP A 147 4.49 8.19 -15.13
C TRP A 147 4.91 8.67 -16.53
N PRO A 148 6.14 8.37 -16.96
CA PRO A 148 6.52 8.62 -18.35
C PRO A 148 5.78 7.61 -19.23
N GLU A 149 4.96 8.10 -20.16
CA GLU A 149 4.36 7.28 -21.22
C GLU A 149 5.41 6.70 -22.17
#